data_AF-W4FF22-F1
#
_entry.id   AF-W4FF22-F1
#
_cell.length_a   1.000
_cell.length_b   1.000
_cell.length_c   1.000
_cell.angle_alpha   90.00
_cell.angle_beta   90.00
_cell.angle_gamma   90.00
#
_symmetry.space_group_name_H-M   'P 1'
#
loop_
_entity.id
_entity.type
_entity.pdbx_description
1 polymer ?
#
loop_
_entity_poly.entity_id
_entity_poly.type
_entity_poly.pdbx_seq_one_letter_code
_entity_poly.pdbx_strand_id
1 'polypeptide(L)'
;MERQDPSTSAASSSPMTAEDAAALKEKFQQMYMELIATGLTPNDAVAEALTRLYATTASTANTGSSAAPPAQPPTLQAAPVIITPQPPPAPPLAVVAATPVPVVVVAPSPVGVVAVPTTAPSAALVPPPRPPALTLALLQSNDLSLSNMQTLVYETFSHSDHLNVSCFPGHSRHDIQQGLSLLASHPVLANTMGNALQSWVNQPWSNSKKWTQPTDLHQFWVVLEHPLLFDPEYRQVVGGMAKLMYFLDDGMKAAVLARWAGYSEDDLHRLLDVFHQFITLALVGAELKMDMLFAVCDLLRLLHEINEKSRKFCEFSAFYNDAVNSELNLLTDYANSGVFLKHRPTTHQSTRQLSELSFCDFPFILDPASKSLVLHFDAEYQQRRTVHGSLASTASTTTSSSTSTTHETLSTSSSTSSTLDNLMPYLVLRVRREFVVPDALQQLVQATSEQLKKPLKVKFIGEEGVDEGGVKKEFFQIIIRQLLDPDFGMFLSDEDTHTLWFNCDSLESSMEFELIGILLGLAIYNGVILDLHFPPLVYKKLMEQSVTLSDVEASQPALGRGLRQLLSFDGDVESVFQRSFQVSYQVFGEIKTVDLVPNGT
;
A
#
# COMPACT_ATOMS: atom_id res chain seq x y z
N MET A 1 52.20 -0.30 -24.44
CA MET A 1 51.36 -1.07 -25.38
C MET A 1 50.59 -2.10 -24.57
N GLU A 2 49.64 -1.73 -23.71
CA GLU A 2 48.46 -0.85 -23.85
C GLU A 2 47.24 -1.65 -24.37
N ARG A 3 46.30 -1.87 -23.43
CA ARG A 3 44.94 -2.37 -23.63
C ARG A 3 44.01 -1.14 -23.60
N GLN A 4 43.01 -1.08 -24.49
CA GLN A 4 41.93 -0.10 -24.44
C GLN A 4 40.56 -0.78 -24.58
N ASP A 5 39.63 -0.29 -23.75
CA ASP A 5 38.22 -0.67 -23.60
C ASP A 5 37.32 -0.06 -24.69
N PRO A 6 36.10 -0.59 -24.92
CA PRO A 6 35.11 0.02 -25.82
C PRO A 6 34.15 0.96 -25.06
N SER A 7 33.92 2.15 -25.65
CA SER A 7 33.03 3.20 -25.17
C SER A 7 31.60 3.08 -25.72
N THR A 8 30.63 3.41 -24.86
CA THR A 8 29.19 3.57 -25.10
C THR A 8 28.85 4.84 -25.88
N SER A 9 28.00 4.75 -26.91
CA SER A 9 27.44 5.89 -27.64
C SER A 9 26.13 6.39 -27.01
N ALA A 10 26.13 7.63 -26.52
CA ALA A 10 24.92 8.37 -26.13
C ALA A 10 24.29 9.05 -27.36
N ALA A 11 22.96 8.95 -27.50
CA ALA A 11 22.18 9.68 -28.50
C ALA A 11 21.98 11.15 -28.06
N SER A 12 22.35 12.09 -28.94
CA SER A 12 22.23 13.54 -28.73
C SER A 12 20.85 14.07 -29.09
N SER A 13 20.14 14.70 -28.15
CA SER A 13 18.97 15.56 -28.41
C SER A 13 19.43 16.98 -28.76
N SER A 14 18.98 17.52 -29.91
CA SER A 14 19.29 18.89 -30.33
C SER A 14 18.67 19.95 -29.38
N PRO A 15 19.36 21.08 -29.10
CA PRO A 15 18.83 22.15 -28.25
C PRO A 15 17.72 22.96 -28.95
N MET A 16 16.68 23.32 -28.17
CA MET A 16 15.51 24.11 -28.60
C MET A 16 15.92 25.51 -29.07
N THR A 17 15.34 26.01 -30.16
CA THR A 17 15.69 27.33 -30.72
C THR A 17 15.08 28.46 -29.88
N ALA A 18 15.67 29.66 -29.95
CA ALA A 18 15.18 30.83 -29.20
C ALA A 18 13.78 31.29 -29.66
N GLU A 19 13.42 31.04 -30.93
CA GLU A 19 12.09 31.31 -31.47
C GLU A 19 11.03 30.36 -30.89
N ASP A 20 11.36 29.08 -30.73
CA ASP A 20 10.44 28.09 -30.12
C ASP A 20 10.17 28.40 -28.64
N ALA A 21 11.20 28.86 -27.92
CA ALA A 21 11.08 29.29 -26.53
C ALA A 21 10.17 30.53 -26.37
N ALA A 22 10.27 31.49 -27.31
CA ALA A 22 9.42 32.67 -27.31
C ALA A 22 7.95 32.33 -27.58
N ALA A 23 7.69 31.45 -28.55
CA ALA A 23 6.34 31.01 -28.90
C ALA A 23 5.65 30.22 -27.75
N LEU A 24 6.40 29.37 -27.04
CA LEU A 24 5.88 28.65 -25.86
C LEU A 24 5.56 29.61 -24.71
N LYS A 25 6.39 30.63 -24.50
CA LYS A 25 6.16 31.65 -23.48
C LYS A 25 4.90 32.47 -23.77
N GLU A 26 4.67 32.85 -25.02
CA GLU A 26 3.49 33.61 -25.43
C GLU A 26 2.21 32.77 -25.28
N LYS A 27 2.22 31.50 -25.71
CA LYS A 27 1.11 30.56 -25.50
C LYS A 27 0.79 30.34 -24.02
N PHE A 28 1.83 30.18 -23.19
CA PHE A 28 1.65 30.02 -21.75
C PHE A 28 0.98 31.25 -21.13
N GLN A 29 1.44 32.46 -21.48
CA GLN A 29 0.85 33.69 -20.98
C GLN A 29 -0.62 33.85 -21.40
N GLN A 30 -0.96 33.47 -22.62
CA GLN A 30 -2.33 33.55 -23.13
C GLN A 30 -3.27 32.60 -22.38
N MET A 31 -2.87 31.33 -22.17
CA MET A 31 -3.64 30.35 -21.40
C MET A 31 -3.76 30.72 -19.92
N TYR A 32 -2.68 31.23 -19.33
CA TYR A 32 -2.69 31.70 -17.94
C TYR A 32 -3.71 32.83 -17.75
N MET A 33 -3.72 33.84 -18.64
CA MET A 33 -4.67 34.96 -18.53
C MET A 33 -6.13 34.52 -18.74
N GLU A 34 -6.38 33.54 -19.61
CA GLU A 34 -7.70 32.94 -19.78
C GLU A 34 -8.16 32.22 -18.51
N LEU A 35 -7.29 31.41 -17.89
CA LEU A 35 -7.60 30.68 -16.66
C LEU A 35 -7.83 31.61 -15.47
N ILE A 36 -7.05 32.68 -15.34
CA ILE A 36 -7.31 33.73 -14.35
C ILE A 36 -8.67 34.38 -14.57
N ALA A 37 -9.07 34.64 -15.82
CA ALA A 37 -10.38 35.21 -16.14
C ALA A 37 -11.56 34.29 -15.78
N THR A 38 -11.33 32.97 -15.68
CA THR A 38 -12.33 32.00 -15.20
C THR A 38 -12.46 31.93 -13.66
N GLY A 39 -11.69 32.74 -12.93
CA GLY A 39 -11.74 32.83 -11.47
C GLY A 39 -10.83 31.83 -10.75
N LEU A 40 -9.93 31.14 -11.46
CA LEU A 40 -8.91 30.30 -10.83
C LEU A 40 -7.92 31.16 -10.02
N THR A 41 -7.41 30.59 -8.92
CA THR A 41 -6.31 31.21 -8.18
C THR A 41 -5.04 31.22 -9.03
N PRO A 42 -4.11 32.17 -8.82
CA PRO A 42 -2.89 32.25 -9.61
C PRO A 42 -2.06 30.96 -9.69
N ASN A 43 -1.98 30.20 -8.60
CA ASN A 43 -1.20 28.97 -8.57
C ASN A 43 -1.89 27.83 -9.36
N ASP A 44 -3.23 27.74 -9.26
CA ASP A 44 -3.99 26.73 -10.00
C ASP A 44 -3.99 27.03 -11.51
N ALA A 45 -4.06 28.32 -11.88
CA ALA A 45 -3.98 28.77 -13.27
C ALA A 45 -2.61 28.46 -13.89
N VAL A 46 -1.50 28.58 -13.13
CA VAL A 46 -0.17 28.18 -13.61
C VAL A 46 -0.09 26.67 -13.86
N ALA A 47 -0.56 25.86 -12.91
CA ALA A 47 -0.51 24.40 -13.02
C ALA A 47 -1.33 23.88 -14.21
N GLU A 48 -2.54 24.41 -14.39
CA GLU A 48 -3.42 24.05 -15.51
C GLU A 48 -2.87 24.56 -16.86
N ALA A 49 -2.30 25.77 -16.90
CA ALA A 49 -1.67 26.30 -18.12
C ALA A 49 -0.45 25.48 -18.57
N LEU A 50 0.40 25.03 -17.63
CA LEU A 50 1.54 24.16 -17.95
C LEU A 50 1.09 22.77 -18.43
N THR A 51 0.03 22.22 -17.83
CA THR A 51 -0.54 20.92 -18.20
C THR A 51 -1.08 20.96 -19.65
N ARG A 52 -1.81 22.02 -20.01
CA ARG A 52 -2.31 22.23 -21.38
C ARG A 52 -1.20 22.48 -22.39
N LEU A 53 -0.15 23.24 -21.99
CA LEU A 53 1.01 23.49 -22.85
C LEU A 53 1.71 22.17 -23.20
N TYR A 54 1.90 21.30 -22.20
CA TYR A 54 2.56 20.00 -22.35
C TYR A 54 1.75 19.05 -23.26
N ALA A 55 0.43 18.98 -23.07
CA ALA A 55 -0.45 18.17 -23.91
C ALA A 55 -0.44 18.63 -25.38
N THR A 56 -0.34 19.94 -25.62
CA THR A 56 -0.29 20.52 -26.97
C THR A 56 1.04 20.19 -27.66
N THR A 57 2.16 20.19 -26.94
CA THR A 57 3.48 19.82 -27.49
C THR A 57 3.63 18.33 -27.76
N ALA A 58 2.95 17.47 -26.98
CA ALA A 58 2.95 16.03 -27.20
C ALA A 58 2.17 15.62 -28.46
N SER A 59 1.09 16.33 -28.80
CA SER A 59 0.28 16.03 -29.99
C SER A 59 0.97 16.36 -31.31
N THR A 60 1.94 17.28 -31.33
CA THR A 60 2.68 17.68 -32.55
C THR A 60 3.83 16.74 -32.91
N ALA A 61 4.27 15.87 -31.99
CA ALA A 61 5.37 14.94 -32.24
C ALA A 61 4.96 13.68 -33.06
N ASN A 62 3.67 13.45 -33.27
CA ASN A 62 3.15 12.22 -33.88
C ASN A 62 2.60 12.36 -35.30
N THR A 63 2.79 13.51 -35.95
CA THR A 63 2.37 13.74 -37.35
C THR A 63 3.51 14.36 -38.16
N GLY A 64 4.48 13.54 -38.58
CA GLY A 64 5.47 13.99 -39.56
C GLY A 64 6.71 13.11 -39.68
N SER A 65 6.62 12.02 -40.43
CA SER A 65 7.74 11.53 -41.24
C SER A 65 7.28 10.42 -42.21
N SER A 66 7.26 10.77 -43.50
CA SER A 66 7.31 9.82 -44.62
C SER A 66 8.77 9.73 -45.04
N ALA A 67 9.42 8.59 -44.80
CA ALA A 67 10.71 8.27 -45.39
C ALA A 67 10.92 6.74 -45.45
N ALA A 68 11.54 6.30 -46.56
CA ALA A 68 11.68 4.93 -47.06
C ALA A 68 12.27 3.90 -46.07
N PRO A 69 11.99 2.59 -46.26
CA PRO A 69 12.41 1.54 -45.32
C PRO A 69 13.91 1.19 -45.48
N PRO A 70 14.65 0.92 -44.38
CA PRO A 70 15.99 0.35 -44.43
C PRO A 70 15.95 -1.18 -44.56
N ALA A 71 17.06 -1.72 -45.08
CA ALA A 71 17.26 -3.12 -45.47
C ALA A 71 17.13 -4.13 -44.31
N GLN A 72 16.61 -5.31 -44.62
CA GLN A 72 16.51 -6.46 -43.72
C GLN A 72 17.88 -7.11 -43.41
N PRO A 73 18.11 -7.62 -42.18
CA PRO A 73 19.14 -8.61 -41.89
C PRO A 73 18.69 -10.04 -42.27
N PRO A 74 19.61 -11.01 -42.44
CA PRO A 74 19.32 -12.29 -43.08
C PRO A 74 18.49 -13.23 -42.19
N THR A 75 17.56 -13.95 -42.82
CA THR A 75 16.65 -14.94 -42.25
C THR A 75 17.32 -16.31 -42.02
N LEU A 76 17.07 -16.91 -40.86
CA LEU A 76 17.12 -18.37 -40.67
C LEU A 76 15.75 -18.96 -41.04
N GLN A 77 15.76 -19.99 -41.89
CA GLN A 77 14.60 -20.67 -42.44
C GLN A 77 13.86 -21.54 -41.41
N ALA A 78 12.52 -21.47 -41.45
CA ALA A 78 11.62 -22.58 -41.09
C ALA A 78 10.48 -22.66 -42.13
N ALA A 79 10.06 -23.90 -42.44
CA ALA A 79 9.23 -24.32 -43.58
C ALA A 79 7.73 -23.91 -43.49
N PRO A 80 6.95 -24.00 -44.60
CA PRO A 80 5.72 -23.23 -44.80
C PRO A 80 4.46 -23.88 -44.22
N VAL A 81 3.57 -23.06 -43.65
CA VAL A 81 2.18 -23.43 -43.33
C VAL A 81 1.27 -22.92 -44.46
N ILE A 82 0.44 -23.83 -44.96
CA ILE A 82 -0.52 -23.64 -46.05
C ILE A 82 -1.65 -22.71 -45.59
N ILE A 83 -1.89 -21.63 -46.34
CA ILE A 83 -2.95 -20.65 -46.12
C ILE A 83 -4.22 -21.09 -46.86
N THR A 84 -5.33 -21.25 -46.14
CA THR A 84 -6.69 -21.28 -46.71
C THR A 84 -7.40 -19.94 -46.50
N PRO A 85 -8.17 -19.43 -47.48
CA PRO A 85 -8.74 -18.08 -47.44
C PRO A 85 -10.01 -17.98 -46.57
N GLN A 86 -10.10 -16.89 -45.80
CA GLN A 86 -11.23 -16.52 -44.94
C GLN A 86 -12.34 -15.83 -45.77
N PRO A 87 -13.64 -16.11 -45.55
CA PRO A 87 -14.75 -15.49 -46.29
C PRO A 87 -15.20 -14.13 -45.71
N PRO A 88 -15.89 -13.28 -46.51
CA PRO A 88 -16.21 -11.88 -46.19
C PRO A 88 -17.38 -11.70 -45.19
N PRO A 89 -17.53 -10.51 -44.57
CA PRO A 89 -18.50 -10.24 -43.51
C PRO A 89 -19.94 -10.06 -44.04
N ALA A 90 -20.92 -10.47 -43.21
CA ALA A 90 -22.36 -10.39 -43.49
C ALA A 90 -22.98 -9.02 -43.13
N PRO A 91 -24.11 -8.62 -43.78
CA PRO A 91 -24.73 -7.30 -43.63
C PRO A 91 -25.66 -7.18 -42.39
N PRO A 92 -26.03 -5.95 -41.97
CA PRO A 92 -26.76 -5.71 -40.72
C PRO A 92 -28.27 -6.02 -40.85
N LEU A 93 -28.84 -6.61 -39.80
CA LEU A 93 -30.29 -6.86 -39.67
C LEU A 93 -31.00 -5.68 -38.98
N ALA A 94 -32.17 -5.37 -39.51
CA ALA A 94 -32.99 -4.21 -39.19
C ALA A 94 -33.62 -4.24 -37.80
N VAL A 95 -33.63 -3.07 -37.14
CA VAL A 95 -34.33 -2.79 -35.88
C VAL A 95 -35.80 -2.50 -36.17
N VAL A 96 -36.72 -3.31 -35.62
CA VAL A 96 -38.17 -3.04 -35.64
C VAL A 96 -38.57 -2.38 -34.31
N ALA A 97 -39.06 -1.15 -34.40
CA ALA A 97 -39.58 -0.37 -33.28
C ALA A 97 -40.94 -0.91 -32.82
N ALA A 98 -41.08 -1.17 -31.52
CA ALA A 98 -42.36 -1.43 -30.87
C ALA A 98 -42.81 -0.18 -30.09
N THR A 99 -44.03 0.25 -30.35
CA THR A 99 -44.70 1.42 -29.77
C THR A 99 -45.23 1.16 -28.34
N PRO A 100 -45.36 2.18 -27.49
CA PRO A 100 -45.81 2.04 -26.11
C PRO A 100 -47.35 2.05 -25.98
N VAL A 101 -47.89 1.18 -25.12
CA VAL A 101 -49.31 1.15 -24.71
C VAL A 101 -49.44 1.84 -23.33
N PRO A 102 -50.44 2.74 -23.12
CA PRO A 102 -50.56 3.49 -21.87
C PRO A 102 -51.21 2.66 -20.75
N VAL A 103 -50.62 2.72 -19.55
CA VAL A 103 -51.15 2.15 -18.31
C VAL A 103 -52.03 3.21 -17.63
N VAL A 104 -53.33 2.91 -17.47
CA VAL A 104 -54.29 3.72 -16.70
C VAL A 104 -54.19 3.34 -15.23
N VAL A 105 -53.81 4.31 -14.41
CA VAL A 105 -53.77 4.21 -12.94
C VAL A 105 -55.17 4.48 -12.38
N VAL A 106 -55.78 3.48 -11.73
CA VAL A 106 -56.99 3.66 -10.91
C VAL A 106 -56.65 3.33 -9.47
N ALA A 107 -56.66 4.35 -8.62
CA ALA A 107 -56.53 4.23 -7.18
C ALA A 107 -57.87 3.79 -6.54
N PRO A 108 -57.84 3.06 -5.41
CA PRO A 108 -58.94 3.11 -4.48
C PRO A 108 -58.51 3.47 -3.05
N SER A 109 -59.36 4.24 -2.38
CA SER A 109 -59.44 4.45 -0.93
C SER A 109 -60.85 4.93 -0.60
N PRO A 110 -61.37 4.83 0.63
CA PRO A 110 -61.14 3.81 1.66
C PRO A 110 -62.46 3.23 2.25
N VAL A 111 -62.32 2.06 2.87
CA VAL A 111 -62.99 1.48 4.06
C VAL A 111 -64.37 2.03 4.50
N GLY A 112 -65.36 1.12 4.50
CA GLY A 112 -66.56 1.18 5.34
C GLY A 112 -66.62 -0.06 6.26
N VAL A 113 -66.76 0.19 7.55
CA VAL A 113 -66.72 -0.76 8.68
C VAL A 113 -68.07 -1.46 8.86
N VAL A 114 -68.09 -2.80 9.00
CA VAL A 114 -69.11 -3.52 9.79
C VAL A 114 -68.45 -4.73 10.47
N ALA A 115 -68.56 -4.80 11.80
CA ALA A 115 -68.08 -5.88 12.64
C ALA A 115 -69.17 -6.94 12.89
N VAL A 116 -68.79 -8.22 12.86
CA VAL A 116 -69.52 -9.34 13.49
C VAL A 116 -68.49 -10.32 14.05
N PRO A 117 -68.59 -10.78 15.31
CA PRO A 117 -67.62 -11.71 15.91
C PRO A 117 -68.09 -13.16 15.76
N THR A 118 -67.22 -14.05 15.30
CA THR A 118 -67.38 -15.49 15.57
C THR A 118 -66.03 -16.18 15.63
N THR A 119 -65.76 -16.73 16.81
CA THR A 119 -64.60 -17.52 17.22
C THR A 119 -64.55 -18.88 16.52
N ALA A 120 -63.41 -19.21 15.90
CA ALA A 120 -63.03 -20.58 15.53
C ALA A 120 -61.49 -20.75 15.69
N PRO A 121 -61.00 -21.94 16.08
CA PRO A 121 -59.66 -22.11 16.62
C PRO A 121 -58.56 -22.07 15.55
N SER A 122 -57.40 -21.57 15.97
CA SER A 122 -56.17 -21.45 15.20
C SER A 122 -55.71 -22.80 14.63
N ALA A 123 -55.80 -22.96 13.32
CA ALA A 123 -55.03 -23.97 12.60
C ALA A 123 -53.58 -23.48 12.52
N ALA A 124 -52.65 -24.26 13.07
CA ALA A 124 -51.22 -24.00 12.96
C ALA A 124 -50.85 -23.88 11.48
N LEU A 125 -50.33 -22.70 11.11
CA LEU A 125 -49.80 -22.43 9.78
C LEU A 125 -48.58 -23.35 9.58
N VAL A 126 -48.71 -24.35 8.72
CA VAL A 126 -47.57 -25.12 8.22
C VAL A 126 -46.59 -24.12 7.60
N PRO A 127 -45.32 -24.08 8.02
CA PRO A 127 -44.35 -23.19 7.39
C PRO A 127 -44.25 -23.53 5.90
N PRO A 128 -44.05 -22.54 5.01
CA PRO A 128 -43.95 -22.80 3.57
C PRO A 128 -42.88 -23.87 3.29
N PRO A 129 -43.05 -24.69 2.23
CA PRO A 129 -42.06 -25.69 1.87
C PRO A 129 -40.70 -25.02 1.71
N ARG A 130 -39.71 -25.54 2.43
CA ARG A 130 -38.31 -25.10 2.36
C ARG A 130 -37.89 -25.18 0.88
N PRO A 131 -37.22 -24.15 0.32
CA PRO A 131 -36.74 -24.25 -1.06
C PRO A 131 -35.88 -25.51 -1.22
N PRO A 132 -35.95 -26.21 -2.37
CA PRO A 132 -35.06 -27.34 -2.63
C PRO A 132 -33.61 -26.89 -2.44
N ALA A 133 -32.87 -27.56 -1.57
CA ALA A 133 -31.47 -27.23 -1.32
C ALA A 133 -30.58 -27.84 -2.39
N LEU A 134 -29.65 -27.07 -2.91
CA LEU A 134 -28.59 -27.55 -3.77
C LEU A 134 -27.60 -28.35 -2.91
N THR A 135 -27.60 -29.67 -3.03
CA THR A 135 -26.74 -30.57 -2.25
C THR A 135 -25.88 -31.42 -3.18
N LEU A 136 -24.75 -31.94 -2.66
CA LEU A 136 -23.88 -32.81 -3.45
C LEU A 136 -24.61 -34.07 -3.92
N ALA A 137 -25.46 -34.65 -3.06
CA ALA A 137 -26.28 -35.81 -3.38
C ALA A 137 -27.22 -35.56 -4.56
N LEU A 138 -27.86 -34.38 -4.61
CA LEU A 138 -28.75 -34.00 -5.71
C LEU A 138 -28.01 -33.86 -7.05
N LEU A 139 -26.78 -33.32 -7.01
CA LEU A 139 -25.94 -33.18 -8.20
C LEU A 139 -25.44 -34.54 -8.71
N GLN A 140 -25.24 -35.50 -7.81
CA GLN A 140 -24.79 -36.84 -8.15
C GLN A 140 -25.92 -37.77 -8.60
N SER A 141 -27.15 -37.56 -8.10
CA SER A 141 -28.28 -38.45 -8.38
C SER A 141 -28.91 -38.22 -9.76
N ASN A 142 -28.64 -37.08 -10.42
CA ASN A 142 -29.11 -36.74 -11.76
C ASN A 142 -30.65 -36.82 -11.94
N ASP A 143 -31.40 -36.70 -10.83
CA ASP A 143 -32.85 -36.92 -10.77
C ASP A 143 -33.68 -35.76 -11.36
N LEU A 144 -33.07 -34.58 -11.56
CA LEU A 144 -33.72 -33.38 -12.08
C LEU A 144 -33.43 -33.18 -13.56
N SER A 145 -34.42 -32.70 -14.32
CA SER A 145 -34.17 -32.23 -15.68
C SER A 145 -33.21 -31.04 -15.70
N LEU A 146 -32.45 -30.89 -16.79
CA LEU A 146 -31.49 -29.79 -16.94
C LEU A 146 -32.14 -28.41 -16.77
N SER A 147 -33.38 -28.22 -17.24
CA SER A 147 -34.13 -26.96 -17.07
C SER A 147 -34.44 -26.66 -15.60
N ASN A 148 -34.87 -27.67 -14.84
CA ASN A 148 -35.20 -27.51 -13.42
C ASN A 148 -33.92 -27.28 -12.61
N MET A 149 -32.82 -27.93 -13.00
CA MET A 149 -31.51 -27.70 -12.39
C MET A 149 -30.99 -26.29 -12.66
N GLN A 150 -31.17 -25.74 -13.87
CA GLN A 150 -30.83 -24.35 -14.16
C GLN A 150 -31.62 -23.36 -13.30
N THR A 151 -32.96 -23.54 -13.19
CA THR A 151 -33.79 -22.69 -12.33
C THR A 151 -33.31 -22.74 -10.89
N LEU A 152 -33.04 -23.94 -10.38
CA LEU A 152 -32.54 -24.14 -9.02
C LEU A 152 -31.19 -23.45 -8.78
N VAL A 153 -30.24 -23.62 -9.71
CA VAL A 153 -28.92 -22.97 -9.64
C VAL A 153 -29.09 -21.45 -9.65
N TYR A 154 -29.89 -20.90 -10.57
CA TYR A 154 -30.11 -19.46 -10.64
C TYR A 154 -30.72 -18.90 -9.36
N GLU A 155 -31.79 -19.52 -8.84
CA GLU A 155 -32.45 -19.09 -7.60
C GLU A 155 -31.50 -19.18 -6.39
N THR A 156 -30.69 -20.24 -6.32
CA THR A 156 -29.75 -20.46 -5.22
C THR A 156 -28.64 -19.41 -5.21
N PHE A 157 -28.02 -19.10 -6.35
CA PHE A 157 -26.84 -18.22 -6.41
C PHE A 157 -27.13 -16.73 -6.60
N SER A 158 -28.35 -16.34 -7.00
CA SER A 158 -28.70 -14.94 -7.26
C SER A 158 -29.07 -14.12 -6.02
N HIS A 159 -29.46 -14.79 -4.92
CA HIS A 159 -29.95 -14.15 -3.70
C HIS A 159 -29.12 -14.58 -2.48
N SER A 160 -28.75 -13.61 -1.65
CA SER A 160 -27.93 -13.81 -0.43
C SER A 160 -28.56 -14.84 0.52
N ASP A 161 -29.86 -14.72 0.79
CA ASP A 161 -30.57 -15.62 1.72
C ASP A 161 -30.58 -17.07 1.23
N HIS A 162 -30.74 -17.28 -0.08
CA HIS A 162 -30.75 -18.61 -0.68
C HIS A 162 -29.35 -19.21 -0.76
N LEU A 163 -28.35 -18.41 -1.12
CA LEU A 163 -26.95 -18.85 -1.16
C LEU A 163 -26.45 -19.24 0.23
N ASN A 164 -26.90 -18.52 1.25
CA ASN A 164 -26.57 -18.78 2.65
C ASN A 164 -27.23 -20.07 3.19
N VAL A 165 -28.51 -20.30 2.91
CA VAL A 165 -29.27 -21.40 3.55
C VAL A 165 -29.43 -22.64 2.67
N SER A 166 -29.44 -22.46 1.35
CA SER A 166 -29.83 -23.49 0.38
C SER A 166 -28.65 -24.05 -0.43
N CYS A 167 -27.47 -23.41 -0.38
CA CYS A 167 -26.28 -23.88 -1.07
C CYS A 167 -25.40 -24.74 -0.15
N PHE A 168 -25.43 -26.06 -0.37
CA PHE A 168 -24.67 -27.06 0.37
C PHE A 168 -24.81 -26.95 1.91
N PRO A 169 -26.03 -26.96 2.47
CA PRO A 169 -26.23 -26.80 3.92
C PRO A 169 -25.55 -27.92 4.71
N GLY A 170 -24.72 -27.55 5.69
CA GLY A 170 -24.03 -28.50 6.57
C GLY A 170 -22.95 -29.37 5.92
N HIS A 171 -22.54 -29.05 4.70
CA HIS A 171 -21.51 -29.78 3.96
C HIS A 171 -20.10 -29.27 4.31
N SER A 172 -19.08 -30.12 4.13
CA SER A 172 -17.69 -29.72 4.32
C SER A 172 -17.20 -28.85 3.15
N ARG A 173 -16.09 -28.14 3.35
CA ARG A 173 -15.43 -27.36 2.29
C ARG A 173 -15.13 -28.18 1.04
N HIS A 174 -14.66 -29.40 1.23
CA HIS A 174 -14.38 -30.35 0.14
C HIS A 174 -15.65 -30.67 -0.66
N ASP A 175 -16.77 -30.90 0.02
CA ASP A 175 -18.05 -31.20 -0.63
C ASP A 175 -18.58 -30.01 -1.43
N ILE A 176 -18.38 -28.78 -0.92
CA ILE A 176 -18.71 -27.54 -1.63
C ILE A 176 -17.87 -27.43 -2.92
N GLN A 177 -16.55 -27.58 -2.82
CA GLN A 177 -15.65 -27.55 -3.99
C GLN A 177 -16.01 -28.59 -5.05
N GLN A 178 -16.31 -29.81 -4.61
CA GLN A 178 -16.72 -30.89 -5.50
C GLN A 178 -18.04 -30.57 -6.20
N GLY A 179 -19.04 -30.08 -5.45
CA GLY A 179 -20.33 -29.69 -6.01
C GLY A 179 -20.23 -28.52 -7.01
N LEU A 180 -19.44 -27.50 -6.69
CA LEU A 180 -19.19 -26.37 -7.59
C LEU A 180 -18.43 -26.81 -8.85
N SER A 181 -17.50 -27.74 -8.73
CA SER A 181 -16.78 -28.32 -9.88
C SER A 181 -17.69 -29.14 -10.79
N LEU A 182 -18.64 -29.89 -10.22
CA LEU A 182 -19.67 -30.58 -11.02
C LEU A 182 -20.54 -29.59 -11.79
N LEU A 183 -20.99 -28.51 -11.14
CA LEU A 183 -21.75 -27.44 -11.82
C LEU A 183 -20.93 -26.75 -12.92
N ALA A 184 -19.66 -26.43 -12.64
CA ALA A 184 -18.76 -25.78 -13.58
C ALA A 184 -18.40 -26.68 -14.77
N SER A 185 -18.39 -27.99 -14.60
CA SER A 185 -18.13 -28.96 -15.68
C SER A 185 -19.22 -28.99 -16.75
N HIS A 186 -20.43 -28.52 -16.43
CA HIS A 186 -21.55 -28.46 -17.37
C HIS A 186 -21.72 -27.02 -17.91
N PRO A 187 -21.44 -26.74 -19.20
CA PRO A 187 -21.37 -25.36 -19.73
C PRO A 187 -22.61 -24.50 -19.46
N VAL A 188 -23.80 -25.10 -19.60
CA VAL A 188 -25.05 -24.35 -19.38
C VAL A 188 -25.24 -23.98 -17.90
N LEU A 189 -24.93 -24.90 -16.97
CA LEU A 189 -25.04 -24.64 -15.54
C LEU A 189 -23.95 -23.66 -15.07
N ALA A 190 -22.73 -23.78 -15.61
CA ALA A 190 -21.65 -22.84 -15.38
C ALA A 190 -22.04 -21.41 -15.77
N ASN A 191 -22.62 -21.22 -16.96
CA ASN A 191 -23.11 -19.92 -17.42
C ASN A 191 -24.25 -19.39 -16.54
N THR A 192 -25.22 -20.24 -16.19
CA THR A 192 -26.32 -19.87 -15.28
C THR A 192 -25.79 -19.44 -13.91
N MET A 193 -24.84 -20.18 -13.34
CA MET A 193 -24.20 -19.89 -12.07
C MET A 193 -23.40 -18.58 -12.12
N GLY A 194 -22.59 -18.37 -13.17
CA GLY A 194 -21.84 -17.12 -13.37
C GLY A 194 -22.77 -15.90 -13.44
N ASN A 195 -23.85 -15.98 -14.21
CA ASN A 195 -24.85 -14.90 -14.30
C ASN A 195 -25.57 -14.65 -12.96
N ALA A 196 -25.90 -15.72 -12.22
CA ALA A 196 -26.53 -15.62 -10.91
C ALA A 196 -25.59 -14.94 -9.89
N LEU A 197 -24.32 -15.35 -9.85
CA LEU A 197 -23.29 -14.74 -9.02
C LEU A 197 -23.06 -13.27 -9.35
N GLN A 198 -23.06 -12.91 -10.65
CA GLN A 198 -23.00 -11.51 -11.07
C GLN A 198 -24.21 -10.72 -10.54
N SER A 199 -25.41 -11.29 -10.59
CA SER A 199 -26.60 -10.65 -10.01
C SER A 199 -26.47 -10.47 -8.49
N TRP A 200 -25.88 -11.43 -7.79
CA TRP A 200 -25.65 -11.35 -6.34
C TRP A 200 -24.66 -10.26 -5.96
N VAL A 201 -23.50 -10.18 -6.62
CA VAL A 201 -22.48 -9.17 -6.27
C VAL A 201 -22.86 -7.73 -6.61
N ASN A 202 -23.83 -7.55 -7.51
CA ASN A 202 -24.37 -6.24 -7.87
C ASN A 202 -25.39 -5.69 -6.86
N GLN A 203 -25.66 -6.42 -5.78
CA GLN A 203 -26.52 -5.94 -4.72
C GLN A 203 -25.93 -4.71 -4.00
N PRO A 204 -26.76 -3.77 -3.51
CA PRO A 204 -26.27 -2.58 -2.80
C PRO A 204 -25.45 -2.95 -1.58
N TRP A 205 -24.36 -2.22 -1.30
CA TRP A 205 -23.53 -2.43 -0.10
C TRP A 205 -24.32 -2.26 1.20
N SER A 206 -25.46 -1.57 1.21
CA SER A 206 -26.36 -1.52 2.38
C SER A 206 -26.90 -2.89 2.77
N ASN A 207 -26.91 -3.88 1.86
CA ASN A 207 -27.20 -5.26 2.20
C ASN A 207 -26.13 -5.86 3.12
N SER A 208 -24.87 -5.41 3.04
CA SER A 208 -23.83 -5.90 3.95
C SER A 208 -24.10 -5.56 5.41
N LYS A 209 -24.80 -4.44 5.67
CA LYS A 209 -25.21 -4.05 7.02
C LYS A 209 -26.26 -4.98 7.64
N LYS A 210 -26.89 -5.85 6.84
CA LYS A 210 -27.83 -6.86 7.34
C LYS A 210 -27.12 -8.11 7.83
N TRP A 211 -25.89 -8.36 7.37
CA TRP A 211 -25.07 -9.49 7.77
C TRP A 211 -24.37 -9.16 9.08
N THR A 212 -25.00 -9.57 10.17
CA THR A 212 -24.58 -9.23 11.54
C THR A 212 -24.22 -10.46 12.36
N GLN A 213 -24.45 -11.65 11.81
CA GLN A 213 -24.12 -12.92 12.43
C GLN A 213 -23.07 -13.66 11.60
N PRO A 214 -22.14 -14.41 12.22
CA PRO A 214 -21.14 -15.18 11.48
C PRO A 214 -21.74 -16.20 10.49
N THR A 215 -22.98 -16.65 10.73
CA THR A 215 -23.72 -17.50 9.80
C THR A 215 -24.01 -16.81 8.47
N ASP A 216 -24.16 -15.49 8.47
CA ASP A 216 -24.44 -14.70 7.25
C ASP A 216 -23.25 -14.66 6.28
N LEU A 217 -22.07 -15.10 6.74
CA LEU A 217 -20.87 -15.16 5.93
C LEU A 217 -20.76 -16.45 5.09
N HIS A 218 -21.64 -17.45 5.29
CA HIS A 218 -21.58 -18.72 4.56
C HIS A 218 -21.57 -18.56 3.04
N GLN A 219 -22.35 -17.61 2.54
CA GLN A 219 -22.36 -17.27 1.11
C GLN A 219 -20.96 -16.90 0.56
N PHE A 220 -20.15 -16.17 1.34
CA PHE A 220 -18.79 -15.82 0.92
C PHE A 220 -17.90 -17.04 0.91
N TRP A 221 -18.04 -17.92 1.89
CA TRP A 221 -17.29 -19.18 1.94
C TRP A 221 -17.58 -20.03 0.72
N VAL A 222 -18.84 -20.19 0.36
CA VAL A 222 -19.24 -20.93 -0.85
C VAL A 222 -18.60 -20.31 -2.10
N VAL A 223 -18.70 -19.00 -2.29
CA VAL A 223 -18.17 -18.33 -3.49
C VAL A 223 -16.65 -18.39 -3.55
N LEU A 224 -15.95 -18.24 -2.41
CA LEU A 224 -14.49 -18.36 -2.33
C LEU A 224 -13.94 -19.75 -2.68
N GLU A 225 -14.78 -20.78 -2.63
CA GLU A 225 -14.46 -22.14 -3.09
C GLU A 225 -14.77 -22.39 -4.57
N HIS A 226 -15.24 -21.38 -5.31
CA HIS A 226 -15.56 -21.53 -6.72
C HIS A 226 -14.29 -21.78 -7.56
N PRO A 227 -14.25 -22.84 -8.41
CA PRO A 227 -13.02 -23.25 -9.10
C PRO A 227 -12.54 -22.25 -10.16
N LEU A 228 -13.44 -21.41 -10.68
CA LEU A 228 -13.14 -20.43 -11.73
C LEU A 228 -12.85 -19.02 -11.19
N LEU A 229 -12.59 -18.82 -9.90
CA LEU A 229 -12.26 -17.48 -9.40
C LEU A 229 -10.97 -16.90 -9.99
N PHE A 230 -10.06 -17.77 -10.45
CA PHE A 230 -8.84 -17.39 -11.17
C PHE A 230 -9.10 -17.14 -12.68
N ASP A 231 -10.33 -17.32 -13.16
CA ASP A 231 -10.66 -17.04 -14.54
C ASP A 231 -10.93 -15.52 -14.71
N PRO A 232 -10.31 -14.84 -15.71
CA PRO A 232 -10.60 -13.45 -16.02
C PRO A 232 -12.09 -13.12 -16.19
N GLU A 233 -12.92 -14.07 -16.63
CA GLU A 233 -14.37 -13.89 -16.77
C GLU A 233 -15.08 -13.66 -15.41
N TYR A 234 -14.49 -14.16 -14.31
CA TYR A 234 -15.02 -14.02 -12.96
C TYR A 234 -14.58 -12.74 -12.24
N ARG A 235 -13.81 -11.85 -12.90
CA ARG A 235 -13.32 -10.60 -12.31
C ARG A 235 -14.42 -9.77 -11.64
N GLN A 236 -15.59 -9.65 -12.27
CA GLN A 236 -16.71 -8.88 -11.70
C GLN A 236 -17.27 -9.53 -10.41
N VAL A 237 -17.27 -10.87 -10.35
CA VAL A 237 -17.68 -11.61 -9.16
C VAL A 237 -16.67 -11.41 -8.03
N VAL A 238 -15.37 -11.54 -8.31
CA VAL A 238 -14.31 -11.32 -7.32
C VAL A 238 -14.35 -9.90 -6.77
N GLY A 239 -14.36 -8.89 -7.65
CA GLY A 239 -14.37 -7.48 -7.26
C GLY A 239 -15.64 -7.06 -6.52
N GLY A 240 -16.81 -7.51 -6.98
CA GLY A 240 -18.07 -7.21 -6.32
C GLY A 240 -18.23 -7.92 -4.96
N MET A 241 -17.79 -9.17 -4.85
CA MET A 241 -17.70 -9.89 -3.58
C MET A 241 -16.77 -9.16 -2.60
N ALA A 242 -15.57 -8.77 -3.05
CA ALA A 242 -14.63 -8.03 -2.22
C ALA A 242 -15.23 -6.72 -1.72
N LYS A 243 -15.95 -6.00 -2.58
CA LYS A 243 -16.66 -4.77 -2.21
C LYS A 243 -17.74 -5.02 -1.15
N LEU A 244 -18.50 -6.12 -1.26
CA LEU A 244 -19.47 -6.50 -0.23
C LEU A 244 -18.78 -6.82 1.11
N MET A 245 -17.65 -7.52 1.08
CA MET A 245 -16.86 -7.86 2.27
C MET A 245 -16.18 -6.64 2.90
N TYR A 246 -15.77 -5.65 2.10
CA TYR A 246 -15.15 -4.41 2.60
C TYR A 246 -16.06 -3.65 3.58
N PHE A 247 -17.38 -3.65 3.33
CA PHE A 247 -18.37 -2.96 4.15
C PHE A 247 -18.92 -3.77 5.33
N LEU A 248 -18.42 -4.98 5.55
CA LEU A 248 -18.68 -5.73 6.79
C LEU A 248 -18.17 -4.94 8.00
N ASP A 249 -18.85 -5.08 9.14
CA ASP A 249 -18.37 -4.54 10.40
C ASP A 249 -17.08 -5.23 10.89
N ASP A 250 -16.40 -4.59 11.84
CA ASP A 250 -15.12 -5.10 12.37
C ASP A 250 -15.27 -6.48 13.03
N GLY A 251 -16.43 -6.80 13.61
CA GLY A 251 -16.72 -8.10 14.21
C GLY A 251 -16.81 -9.21 13.16
N MET A 252 -17.47 -8.94 12.04
CA MET A 252 -17.54 -9.85 10.89
C MET A 252 -16.18 -9.99 10.20
N LYS A 253 -15.41 -8.90 10.03
CA LYS A 253 -14.03 -8.98 9.52
C LYS A 253 -13.13 -9.82 10.44
N ALA A 254 -13.30 -9.71 11.76
CA ALA A 254 -12.60 -10.58 12.71
C ALA A 254 -13.00 -12.05 12.56
N ALA A 255 -14.28 -12.35 12.27
CA ALA A 255 -14.72 -13.70 11.98
C ALA A 255 -14.11 -14.25 10.67
N VAL A 256 -13.95 -13.42 9.64
CA VAL A 256 -13.23 -13.78 8.40
C VAL A 256 -11.78 -14.16 8.71
N LEU A 257 -11.07 -13.30 9.45
CA LEU A 257 -9.69 -13.55 9.87
C LEU A 257 -9.57 -14.86 10.67
N ALA A 258 -10.45 -15.08 11.65
CA ALA A 258 -10.44 -16.28 12.47
C ALA A 258 -10.69 -17.55 11.64
N ARG A 259 -11.54 -17.48 10.62
CA ARG A 259 -11.83 -18.60 9.72
C ARG A 259 -10.63 -18.91 8.81
N TRP A 260 -10.06 -17.89 8.17
CA TRP A 260 -8.90 -18.05 7.29
C TRP A 260 -7.63 -18.43 8.05
N ALA A 261 -7.48 -18.04 9.32
CA ALA A 261 -6.37 -18.50 10.15
C ALA A 261 -6.35 -20.03 10.37
N GLY A 262 -7.47 -20.73 10.12
CA GLY A 262 -7.55 -22.18 10.14
C GLY A 262 -7.38 -22.86 8.78
N TYR A 263 -7.10 -22.12 7.70
CA TYR A 263 -6.90 -22.66 6.37
C TYR A 263 -5.50 -23.29 6.24
N SER A 264 -5.33 -24.20 5.27
CA SER A 264 -4.01 -24.71 4.91
C SER A 264 -3.19 -23.65 4.18
N GLU A 265 -1.86 -23.81 4.15
CA GLU A 265 -0.97 -22.89 3.43
C GLU A 265 -1.31 -22.82 1.93
N ASP A 266 -1.64 -23.96 1.30
CA ASP A 266 -2.04 -24.02 -0.11
C ASP A 266 -3.33 -23.23 -0.37
N ASP A 267 -4.27 -23.26 0.57
CA ASP A 267 -5.54 -22.54 0.44
C ASP A 267 -5.36 -21.04 0.56
N LEU A 268 -4.47 -20.60 1.46
CA LEU A 268 -4.14 -19.19 1.62
C LEU A 268 -3.38 -18.68 0.39
N HIS A 269 -2.45 -19.45 -0.17
CA HIS A 269 -1.79 -19.13 -1.43
C HIS A 269 -2.77 -19.03 -2.60
N ARG A 270 -3.72 -19.96 -2.71
CA ARG A 270 -4.76 -19.88 -3.75
C ARG A 270 -5.56 -18.57 -3.67
N LEU A 271 -5.93 -18.13 -2.46
CA LEU A 271 -6.62 -16.84 -2.28
C LEU A 271 -5.73 -15.66 -2.63
N LEU A 272 -4.46 -15.69 -2.23
CA LEU A 272 -3.45 -14.69 -2.60
C LEU A 272 -3.39 -14.56 -4.13
N ASP A 273 -3.23 -15.67 -4.85
CA ASP A 273 -3.13 -15.71 -6.31
C ASP A 273 -4.36 -15.12 -7.00
N VAL A 274 -5.58 -15.49 -6.55
CA VAL A 274 -6.84 -14.94 -7.08
C VAL A 274 -6.89 -13.41 -6.95
N PHE A 275 -6.52 -12.88 -5.78
CA PHE A 275 -6.56 -11.43 -5.54
C PHE A 275 -5.45 -10.69 -6.29
N HIS A 276 -4.24 -11.26 -6.39
CA HIS A 276 -3.16 -10.72 -7.19
C HIS A 276 -3.52 -10.64 -8.67
N GLN A 277 -4.05 -11.73 -9.22
CA GLN A 277 -4.46 -11.77 -10.61
C GLN A 277 -5.56 -10.74 -10.90
N PHE A 278 -6.53 -10.57 -9.99
CA PHE A 278 -7.55 -9.53 -10.14
C PHE A 278 -6.93 -8.13 -10.23
N ILE A 279 -5.99 -7.78 -9.34
CA ILE A 279 -5.32 -6.47 -9.35
C ILE A 279 -4.54 -6.29 -10.66
N THR A 280 -3.78 -7.29 -11.07
CA THR A 280 -2.97 -7.25 -12.30
C THR A 280 -3.85 -7.05 -13.54
N LEU A 281 -4.94 -7.82 -13.66
CA LEU A 281 -5.88 -7.68 -14.77
C LEU A 281 -6.61 -6.33 -14.75
N ALA A 282 -6.89 -5.78 -13.58
CA ALA A 282 -7.53 -4.47 -13.44
C ALA A 282 -6.63 -3.32 -13.92
N LEU A 283 -5.33 -3.38 -13.64
CA LEU A 283 -4.38 -2.36 -14.05
C LEU A 283 -4.00 -2.45 -15.53
N VAL A 284 -3.80 -3.67 -16.04
CA VAL A 284 -3.39 -3.89 -17.45
C VAL A 284 -4.59 -3.82 -18.40
N GLY A 285 -5.78 -4.23 -17.95
CA GLY A 285 -6.98 -4.42 -18.78
C GLY A 285 -7.91 -3.21 -18.92
N ALA A 286 -7.53 -2.04 -18.40
CA ALA A 286 -8.21 -0.73 -18.53
C ALA A 286 -9.70 -0.60 -18.07
N GLU A 287 -10.41 -1.68 -17.69
CA GLU A 287 -11.87 -1.69 -17.57
C GLU A 287 -12.43 -2.09 -16.17
N LEU A 288 -11.83 -1.65 -15.07
CA LEU A 288 -12.39 -1.92 -13.74
C LEU A 288 -12.51 -0.66 -12.88
N LYS A 289 -13.57 -0.62 -12.05
CA LYS A 289 -13.81 0.48 -11.12
C LYS A 289 -12.80 0.40 -9.97
N MET A 290 -12.22 1.54 -9.60
CA MET A 290 -11.20 1.62 -8.54
C MET A 290 -11.69 1.14 -7.17
N ASP A 291 -13.00 1.28 -6.89
CA ASP A 291 -13.57 0.82 -5.62
C ASP A 291 -13.48 -0.71 -5.44
N MET A 292 -13.72 -1.50 -6.49
CA MET A 292 -13.54 -2.95 -6.45
C MET A 292 -12.07 -3.34 -6.28
N LEU A 293 -11.17 -2.60 -6.95
CA LEU A 293 -9.73 -2.79 -6.83
C LEU A 293 -9.28 -2.65 -5.38
N PHE A 294 -9.60 -1.54 -4.74
CA PHE A 294 -9.16 -1.30 -3.36
C PHE A 294 -9.91 -2.17 -2.34
N ALA A 295 -11.11 -2.64 -2.65
CA ALA A 295 -11.78 -3.67 -1.86
C ALA A 295 -11.00 -4.99 -1.86
N VAL A 296 -10.44 -5.39 -3.01
CA VAL A 296 -9.57 -6.57 -3.11
C VAL A 296 -8.25 -6.35 -2.36
N CYS A 297 -7.68 -5.15 -2.42
CA CYS A 297 -6.52 -4.80 -1.58
C CYS A 297 -6.82 -4.93 -0.08
N ASP A 298 -8.04 -4.59 0.38
CA ASP A 298 -8.44 -4.81 1.79
C ASP A 298 -8.53 -6.31 2.14
N LEU A 299 -8.97 -7.17 1.22
CA LEU A 299 -8.93 -8.63 1.45
C LEU A 299 -7.51 -9.17 1.48
N LEU A 300 -6.62 -8.69 0.61
CA LEU A 300 -5.19 -9.02 0.67
C LEU A 300 -4.57 -8.55 2.00
N ARG A 301 -4.99 -7.41 2.53
CA ARG A 301 -4.55 -6.93 3.85
C ARG A 301 -4.92 -7.92 4.95
N LEU A 302 -6.09 -8.55 4.89
CA LEU A 302 -6.47 -9.60 5.84
C LEU A 302 -5.57 -10.84 5.72
N LEU A 303 -5.21 -11.27 4.50
CA LEU A 303 -4.25 -12.35 4.29
C LEU A 303 -2.85 -11.98 4.80
N HIS A 304 -2.41 -10.74 4.57
CA HIS A 304 -1.15 -10.23 5.08
C HIS A 304 -1.11 -10.24 6.62
N GLU A 305 -2.20 -9.82 7.27
CA GLU A 305 -2.34 -9.87 8.72
C GLU A 305 -2.26 -11.31 9.26
N ILE A 306 -2.83 -12.28 8.56
CA ILE A 306 -2.67 -13.70 8.88
C ILE A 306 -1.21 -14.12 8.71
N ASN A 307 -0.53 -13.72 7.63
CA ASN A 307 0.87 -14.06 7.40
C ASN A 307 1.79 -13.49 8.51
N GLU A 308 1.47 -12.28 8.98
CA GLU A 308 2.21 -11.61 10.06
C GLU A 308 1.99 -12.27 11.43
N LYS A 309 0.75 -12.71 11.72
CA LYS A 309 0.38 -13.34 12.99
C LYS A 309 0.71 -14.83 13.07
N SER A 310 0.62 -15.54 11.95
CA SER A 310 0.94 -16.97 11.84
C SER A 310 2.44 -17.19 11.60
N ARG A 311 2.89 -18.44 11.50
CA ARG A 311 4.31 -18.79 11.24
C ARG A 311 4.82 -18.42 9.84
N LYS A 312 4.17 -17.48 9.13
CA LYS A 312 4.45 -17.05 7.75
C LYS A 312 4.20 -18.17 6.74
N PHE A 313 2.96 -18.31 6.28
CA PHE A 313 2.64 -19.27 5.22
C PHE A 313 3.36 -18.95 3.90
N CYS A 314 3.75 -17.69 3.70
CA CYS A 314 4.58 -17.27 2.56
C CYS A 314 5.56 -16.16 2.94
N GLU A 315 6.53 -15.89 2.07
CA GLU A 315 7.41 -14.72 2.20
C GLU A 315 6.63 -13.41 1.95
N PHE A 316 7.01 -12.32 2.61
CA PHE A 316 6.38 -11.01 2.39
C PHE A 316 6.55 -10.49 0.95
N SER A 317 7.55 -10.98 0.22
CA SER A 317 7.75 -10.71 -1.20
C SER A 317 6.62 -11.26 -2.08
N ALA A 318 5.93 -12.32 -1.64
CA ALA A 318 4.80 -12.90 -2.37
C ALA A 318 3.58 -11.97 -2.40
N PHE A 319 3.51 -10.98 -1.51
CA PHE A 319 2.46 -9.95 -1.51
C PHE A 319 2.74 -8.80 -2.48
N TYR A 320 3.93 -8.72 -3.07
CA TYR A 320 4.22 -7.68 -4.05
C TYR A 320 3.48 -7.96 -5.36
N ASN A 321 2.86 -6.94 -5.95
CA ASN A 321 2.18 -7.08 -7.24
C ASN A 321 2.97 -6.36 -8.33
N ASP A 322 3.49 -7.10 -9.30
CA ASP A 322 4.36 -6.54 -10.35
C ASP A 322 3.68 -5.41 -11.12
N ALA A 323 2.41 -5.54 -11.50
CA ALA A 323 1.69 -4.50 -12.24
C ALA A 323 1.50 -3.21 -11.43
N VAL A 324 1.34 -3.32 -10.12
CA VAL A 324 1.31 -2.14 -9.23
C VAL A 324 2.67 -1.44 -9.21
N ASN A 325 3.77 -2.21 -9.24
CA ASN A 325 5.13 -1.67 -9.15
C ASN A 325 5.68 -1.22 -10.52
N SER A 326 5.16 -1.72 -11.66
CA SER A 326 5.64 -1.38 -13.01
C SER A 326 4.75 -0.40 -13.78
N GLU A 327 3.43 -0.55 -13.71
CA GLU A 327 2.49 0.20 -14.56
C GLU A 327 1.94 1.47 -13.90
N LEU A 328 1.94 1.51 -12.56
CA LEU A 328 1.35 2.61 -11.81
C LEU A 328 2.27 3.84 -11.81
N ASN A 329 1.69 5.01 -12.08
CA ASN A 329 2.36 6.27 -11.75
C ASN A 329 2.32 6.48 -10.22
N LEU A 330 3.35 6.00 -9.54
CA LEU A 330 3.47 6.08 -8.08
C LEU A 330 3.44 7.51 -7.54
N LEU A 331 3.89 8.52 -8.29
CA LEU A 331 3.83 9.90 -7.85
C LEU A 331 2.38 10.40 -7.79
N THR A 332 1.59 10.09 -8.82
CA THR A 332 0.16 10.41 -8.85
C THR A 332 -0.61 9.64 -7.79
N ASP A 333 -0.30 8.35 -7.60
CA ASP A 333 -0.91 7.54 -6.55
C ASP A 333 -0.58 8.07 -5.15
N TYR A 334 0.69 8.41 -4.89
CA TYR A 334 1.15 9.03 -3.64
C TYR A 334 0.39 10.31 -3.32
N ALA A 335 0.10 11.17 -4.31
CA ALA A 335 -0.65 12.41 -4.10
C ALA A 335 -2.10 12.18 -3.61
N ASN A 336 -2.67 10.99 -3.85
CA ASN A 336 -3.99 10.59 -3.36
C ASN A 336 -3.94 9.79 -2.05
N SER A 337 -2.72 9.41 -1.60
CA SER A 337 -2.52 8.57 -0.43
C SER A 337 -2.90 9.24 0.88
N GLY A 338 -3.24 8.42 1.88
CA GLY A 338 -3.50 8.90 3.24
C GLY A 338 -2.25 9.51 3.87
N VAL A 339 -1.05 9.05 3.47
CA VAL A 339 0.23 9.58 3.93
C VAL A 339 0.36 11.05 3.53
N PHE A 340 0.19 11.36 2.25
CA PHE A 340 0.25 12.74 1.75
C PHE A 340 -0.81 13.63 2.40
N LEU A 341 -2.04 13.11 2.55
CA LEU A 341 -3.15 13.87 3.12
C LEU A 341 -2.95 14.24 4.60
N LYS A 342 -2.18 13.47 5.38
CA LYS A 342 -1.81 13.83 6.77
C LYS A 342 -1.03 15.13 6.85
N HIS A 343 -0.33 15.52 5.79
CA HIS A 343 0.47 16.74 5.77
C HIS A 343 -0.31 17.99 5.32
N ARG A 344 -1.58 17.86 4.91
CA ARG A 344 -2.42 19.00 4.49
C ARG A 344 -3.09 19.67 5.70
N PRO A 345 -3.00 21.01 5.85
CA PRO A 345 -3.46 21.72 7.05
C PRO A 345 -4.99 21.89 7.19
N THR A 346 -5.83 21.44 6.24
CA THR A 346 -7.26 21.83 6.18
C THR A 346 -8.26 20.68 6.12
N THR A 347 -7.86 19.43 6.31
CA THR A 347 -8.81 18.31 6.25
C THR A 347 -9.52 18.14 7.60
N HIS A 348 -10.79 18.58 7.69
CA HIS A 348 -11.75 17.80 8.46
C HIS A 348 -11.59 16.35 7.99
N GLN A 349 -11.27 15.43 8.90
CA GLN A 349 -11.09 14.00 8.58
C GLN A 349 -12.45 13.39 8.17
N SER A 350 -12.94 13.75 6.98
CA SER A 350 -13.97 12.97 6.32
C SER A 350 -13.34 11.65 5.91
N THR A 351 -13.99 10.54 6.26
CA THR A 351 -13.62 9.21 5.79
C THR A 351 -13.58 9.21 4.26
N ARG A 352 -12.42 8.90 3.68
CA ARG A 352 -12.26 8.77 2.22
C ARG A 352 -13.19 7.69 1.70
N GLN A 353 -13.77 7.91 0.52
CA GLN A 353 -14.51 6.87 -0.17
C GLN A 353 -13.55 5.79 -0.65
N LEU A 354 -14.07 4.56 -0.83
CA LEU A 354 -13.25 3.42 -1.26
C LEU A 354 -12.54 3.67 -2.60
N SER A 355 -13.19 4.39 -3.53
CA SER A 355 -12.62 4.76 -4.83
C SER A 355 -11.54 5.86 -4.76
N GLU A 356 -11.39 6.53 -3.62
CA GLU A 356 -10.42 7.60 -3.38
C GLU A 356 -9.15 7.10 -2.67
N LEU A 357 -9.08 5.80 -2.37
CA LEU A 357 -7.86 5.21 -1.83
C LEU A 357 -6.75 5.16 -2.89
N SER A 358 -5.54 4.87 -2.43
CA SER A 358 -4.36 4.73 -3.27
C SER A 358 -3.62 3.43 -2.91
N PHE A 359 -2.77 2.92 -3.81
CA PHE A 359 -1.93 1.76 -3.51
C PHE A 359 -0.92 2.03 -2.39
N CYS A 360 -0.50 3.28 -2.20
CA CYS A 360 0.30 3.70 -1.04
C CYS A 360 -0.42 3.52 0.31
N ASP A 361 -1.75 3.36 0.33
CA ASP A 361 -2.50 2.97 1.53
C ASP A 361 -2.37 1.46 1.86
N PHE A 362 -1.83 0.66 0.93
CA PHE A 362 -1.59 -0.77 1.04
C PHE A 362 -0.10 -1.10 0.81
N PRO A 363 0.81 -0.64 1.70
CA PRO A 363 2.25 -0.70 1.46
C PRO A 363 2.80 -2.12 1.31
N PHE A 364 2.12 -3.15 1.81
CA PHE A 364 2.56 -4.54 1.64
C PHE A 364 2.54 -5.01 0.18
N ILE A 365 1.81 -4.33 -0.71
CA ILE A 365 1.75 -4.64 -2.15
C ILE A 365 2.94 -4.04 -2.92
N LEU A 366 3.57 -3.01 -2.34
CA LEU A 366 4.69 -2.32 -2.95
C LEU A 366 6.00 -3.06 -2.67
N ASP A 367 6.82 -3.19 -3.70
CA ASP A 367 8.17 -3.74 -3.59
C ASP A 367 9.13 -2.72 -2.91
N PRO A 368 10.35 -3.13 -2.53
CA PRO A 368 11.31 -2.24 -1.87
C PRO A 368 11.67 -1.01 -2.70
N ALA A 369 11.77 -1.15 -4.03
CA ALA A 369 12.10 -0.03 -4.92
C ALA A 369 10.99 1.03 -4.94
N SER A 370 9.73 0.60 -5.09
CA SER A 370 8.55 1.46 -5.08
C SER A 370 8.35 2.13 -3.73
N LYS A 371 8.55 1.40 -2.62
CA LYS A 371 8.56 1.98 -1.27
C LYS A 371 9.63 3.07 -1.12
N SER A 372 10.83 2.83 -1.63
CA SER A 372 11.91 3.82 -1.60
C SER A 372 11.55 5.08 -2.40
N LEU A 373 10.86 4.94 -3.54
CA LEU A 373 10.37 6.08 -4.32
C LEU A 373 9.28 6.86 -3.58
N VAL A 374 8.32 6.17 -2.96
CA VAL A 374 7.27 6.81 -2.15
C VAL A 374 7.86 7.59 -0.99
N LEU A 375 8.83 7.02 -0.26
CA LEU A 375 9.57 7.72 0.79
C LEU A 375 10.33 8.94 0.26
N HIS A 376 10.90 8.84 -0.94
CA HIS A 376 11.58 9.97 -1.57
C HIS A 376 10.61 11.11 -1.92
N PHE A 377 9.45 10.79 -2.51
CA PHE A 377 8.41 11.79 -2.80
C PHE A 377 7.90 12.47 -1.53
N ASP A 378 7.70 11.73 -0.45
CA ASP A 378 7.29 12.28 0.84
C ASP A 378 8.35 13.20 1.45
N ALA A 379 9.60 12.76 1.47
CA ALA A 379 10.73 13.57 1.93
C ALA A 379 10.84 14.89 1.15
N GLU A 380 10.79 14.84 -0.18
CA GLU A 380 10.86 16.01 -1.05
C GLU A 380 9.68 16.96 -0.81
N TYR A 381 8.47 16.42 -0.67
CA TYR A 381 7.28 17.20 -0.38
C TYR A 381 7.38 17.93 0.96
N GLN A 382 7.76 17.21 2.03
CA GLN A 382 7.90 17.78 3.37
C GLN A 382 9.02 18.83 3.41
N GLN A 383 10.14 18.60 2.73
CA GLN A 383 11.22 19.57 2.59
C GLN A 383 10.76 20.84 1.88
N ARG A 384 10.12 20.70 0.70
CA ARG A 384 9.60 21.83 -0.07
C ARG A 384 8.60 22.65 0.73
N ARG A 385 7.69 21.99 1.45
CA ARG A 385 6.71 22.63 2.32
C ARG A 385 7.38 23.40 3.46
N THR A 386 8.37 22.79 4.11
CA THR A 386 9.12 23.41 5.21
C THR A 386 9.86 24.68 4.74
N VAL A 387 10.52 24.61 3.59
CA VAL A 387 11.21 25.77 2.98
C VAL A 387 10.20 26.88 2.66
N HIS A 388 9.10 26.55 1.99
CA HIS A 388 8.06 27.53 1.66
C HIS A 388 7.45 28.15 2.93
N GLY A 389 7.22 27.36 3.98
CA GLY A 389 6.75 27.83 5.29
C GLY A 389 7.69 28.84 5.91
N SER A 390 9.00 28.52 5.95
CA SER A 390 10.02 29.41 6.50
C SER A 390 10.16 30.74 5.72
N LEU A 391 9.97 30.71 4.40
CA LEU A 391 10.00 31.92 3.58
C LEU A 391 8.73 32.77 3.77
N ALA A 392 7.56 32.14 3.88
CA ALA A 392 6.29 32.83 4.08
C ALA A 392 6.21 33.55 5.43
N SER A 393 6.67 32.92 6.52
CA SER A 393 6.74 33.55 7.85
C SER A 393 7.65 34.79 7.87
N THR A 394 8.61 34.84 6.95
CA THR A 394 9.51 36.00 6.78
C THR A 394 8.78 37.19 6.17
N ALA A 395 8.03 36.95 5.08
CA ALA A 395 7.29 38.01 4.37
C ALA A 395 6.24 38.70 5.26
N SER A 396 5.59 37.95 6.15
CA SER A 396 4.63 38.49 7.13
C SER A 396 5.30 39.29 8.26
N THR A 397 6.53 38.94 8.64
CA THR A 397 7.26 39.65 9.69
C THR A 397 7.79 41.00 9.18
N THR A 398 8.28 41.06 7.93
CA THR A 398 8.77 42.30 7.30
C THR A 398 7.68 43.33 7.00
N THR A 399 6.42 42.93 6.88
CA THR A 399 5.28 43.85 6.70
C THR A 399 4.76 44.44 8.01
N SER A 400 5.18 43.88 9.15
CA SER A 400 4.74 44.34 10.49
C SER A 400 5.71 45.34 11.13
N SER A 401 6.93 45.50 10.60
CA SER A 401 7.99 46.33 11.18
C SER A 401 8.22 47.68 10.51
N SER A 402 7.39 48.08 9.53
CA SER A 402 7.53 49.36 8.80
C SER A 402 6.88 50.58 9.47
N THR A 403 6.40 50.49 10.72
CA THR A 403 5.90 51.66 11.46
C THR A 403 6.34 51.65 12.93
N SER A 404 7.61 51.95 13.22
CA SER A 404 8.01 52.66 14.45
C SER A 404 9.46 53.13 14.36
N THR A 405 9.64 54.37 13.94
CA THR A 405 10.88 55.11 14.14
C THR A 405 11.01 55.41 15.63
N THR A 406 11.93 54.78 16.36
CA THR A 406 12.71 55.39 17.46
C THR A 406 13.73 54.42 18.06
N HIS A 407 15.01 54.81 17.96
CA HIS A 407 16.19 54.46 18.76
C HIS A 407 16.21 53.11 19.50
N GLU A 408 17.05 52.19 19.03
CA GLU A 408 17.49 51.03 19.81
C GLU A 408 19.01 51.02 20.01
N THR A 409 19.41 50.99 21.28
CA THR A 409 20.78 50.96 21.79
C THR A 409 21.36 49.54 21.76
N LEU A 410 22.64 49.43 21.40
CA LEU A 410 23.45 48.21 21.42
C LEU A 410 23.30 47.43 22.74
N SER A 411 22.75 46.21 22.68
CA SER A 411 22.93 45.21 23.73
C SER A 411 22.99 43.78 23.15
N THR A 412 24.17 43.16 23.39
CA THR A 412 24.44 41.71 23.54
C THR A 412 24.03 40.70 22.44
N SER A 413 25.06 40.24 21.75
CA SER A 413 25.11 39.31 20.61
C SER A 413 25.17 37.81 21.00
N SER A 414 24.05 37.20 21.38
CA SER A 414 23.98 35.72 21.51
C SER A 414 22.65 35.08 21.10
N SER A 415 21.59 35.85 20.88
CA SER A 415 20.26 35.36 20.47
C SER A 415 19.95 35.56 18.98
N THR A 416 20.82 36.23 18.22
CA THR A 416 20.61 36.58 16.80
C THR A 416 20.91 35.46 15.80
N SER A 417 21.60 34.37 16.18
CA SER A 417 21.90 33.26 15.27
C SER A 417 20.65 32.44 14.95
N SER A 418 19.86 32.10 15.97
CA SER A 418 18.70 31.22 15.83
C SER A 418 17.63 31.73 14.86
N THR A 419 17.45 33.05 14.77
CA THR A 419 16.49 33.67 13.83
C THR A 419 16.97 33.58 12.39
N LEU A 420 18.27 33.81 12.14
CA LEU A 420 18.90 33.66 10.82
C LEU A 420 18.92 32.21 10.32
N ASP A 421 19.13 31.24 11.20
CA ASP A 421 19.11 29.82 10.82
C ASP A 421 17.70 29.33 10.45
N ASN A 422 16.67 29.90 11.08
CA ASN A 422 15.28 29.65 10.68
C ASN A 422 14.94 30.24 9.31
N LEU A 423 15.60 31.32 8.89
CA LEU A 423 15.43 31.99 7.60
C LEU A 423 16.08 31.25 6.42
N MET A 424 17.05 30.37 6.69
CA MET A 424 17.77 29.67 5.64
C MET A 424 16.91 28.58 4.99
N PRO A 425 16.85 28.49 3.65
CA PRO A 425 16.05 27.48 2.94
C PRO A 425 16.69 26.08 2.98
N TYR A 426 17.85 25.93 3.61
CA TYR A 426 18.57 24.68 3.74
C TYR A 426 19.02 24.49 5.18
N LEU A 427 19.11 23.24 5.63
CA LEU A 427 19.88 22.88 6.81
C LEU A 427 21.35 22.88 6.39
N VAL A 428 22.11 23.91 6.77
CA VAL A 428 23.52 24.05 6.39
C VAL A 428 24.40 23.53 7.53
N LEU A 429 25.04 22.39 7.31
CA LEU A 429 25.96 21.79 8.26
C LEU A 429 27.40 22.17 7.91
N ARG A 430 28.11 22.80 8.85
CA ARG A 430 29.52 23.18 8.67
C ARG A 430 30.40 22.36 9.58
N VAL A 431 31.25 21.52 9.02
CA VAL A 431 32.04 20.55 9.79
C VAL A 431 33.50 20.59 9.40
N ARG A 432 34.40 20.37 10.34
CA ARG A 432 35.81 20.08 10.06
C ARG A 432 35.95 18.57 9.90
N ARG A 433 36.67 18.14 8.87
CA ARG A 433 36.85 16.71 8.55
C ARG A 433 37.32 15.87 9.75
N GLU A 434 38.30 16.40 10.49
CA GLU A 434 38.88 15.75 11.67
C GLU A 434 38.02 15.84 12.94
N PHE A 435 36.97 16.67 12.94
CA PHE A 435 36.08 16.89 14.10
C PHE A 435 34.61 16.72 13.71
N VAL A 436 34.32 15.80 12.78
CA VAL A 436 32.99 15.67 12.18
C VAL A 436 31.91 15.34 13.22
N VAL A 437 32.21 14.45 14.18
CA VAL A 437 31.26 14.06 15.24
C VAL A 437 30.96 15.23 16.18
N PRO A 438 31.96 15.88 16.83
CA PRO A 438 31.68 17.04 17.70
C PRO A 438 30.96 18.19 16.99
N ASP A 439 31.40 18.54 15.77
CA ASP A 439 30.83 19.64 15.02
C ASP A 439 29.37 19.34 14.61
N ALA A 440 29.07 18.09 14.23
CA ALA A 440 27.72 17.66 13.90
C ALA A 440 26.82 17.57 15.14
N LEU A 441 27.31 17.02 16.25
CA LEU A 441 26.57 16.91 17.51
C LEU A 441 26.09 18.29 17.99
N GLN A 442 26.99 19.28 17.99
CA GLN A 442 26.66 20.65 18.40
C GLN A 442 25.55 21.28 17.53
N GLN A 443 25.54 21.00 16.22
CA GLN A 443 24.60 21.63 15.28
C GLN A 443 23.27 20.87 15.17
N LEU A 444 23.29 19.54 15.18
CA LEU A 444 22.13 18.72 14.85
C LEU A 444 21.27 18.42 16.08
N VAL A 445 21.87 18.11 17.23
CA VAL A 445 21.11 17.80 18.46
C VAL A 445 20.34 19.03 18.97
N GLN A 446 20.84 20.24 18.68
CA GLN A 446 20.18 21.49 19.03
C GLN A 446 19.17 21.97 17.97
N ALA A 447 19.13 21.33 16.80
CA ALA A 447 18.27 21.74 15.70
C ALA A 447 16.80 21.40 15.99
N THR A 448 15.90 22.28 15.57
CA THR A 448 14.47 22.02 15.70
C THR A 448 14.00 20.98 14.67
N SER A 449 12.87 20.32 14.94
CA SER A 449 12.27 19.39 13.98
C SER A 449 11.98 20.04 12.62
N GLU A 450 11.61 21.32 12.60
CA GLU A 450 11.41 22.08 11.35
C GLU A 450 12.73 22.29 10.60
N GLN A 451 13.83 22.58 11.30
CA GLN A 451 15.14 22.73 10.65
C GLN A 451 15.64 21.40 10.08
N LEU A 452 15.48 20.30 10.81
CA LEU A 452 15.87 18.96 10.38
C LEU A 452 15.12 18.47 9.13
N LYS A 453 13.92 19.00 8.89
CA LYS A 453 13.10 18.71 7.70
C LYS A 453 13.45 19.60 6.50
N LYS A 454 14.44 20.50 6.58
CA LYS A 454 14.93 21.26 5.42
C LYS A 454 15.90 20.41 4.60
N PRO A 455 16.05 20.66 3.28
CA PRO A 455 17.08 19.96 2.50
C PRO A 455 18.48 20.22 3.08
N LEU A 456 19.27 19.15 3.23
CA LEU A 456 20.60 19.22 3.82
C LEU A 456 21.61 19.77 2.81
N LYS A 457 22.52 20.61 3.29
CA LYS A 457 23.74 21.04 2.62
C LYS A 457 24.93 20.90 3.55
N VAL A 458 25.95 20.17 3.14
CA VAL A 458 27.16 20.00 3.95
C VAL A 458 28.30 20.85 3.38
N LYS A 459 29.08 21.45 4.28
CA LYS A 459 30.30 22.20 3.95
C LYS A 459 31.45 21.78 4.85
N PHE A 460 32.49 21.20 4.27
CA PHE A 460 33.76 21.01 4.97
C PHE A 460 34.51 22.34 5.07
N ILE A 461 34.86 22.74 6.29
CA ILE A 461 35.54 24.02 6.53
C ILE A 461 36.96 23.95 5.95
N GLY A 462 37.29 24.89 5.05
CA GLY A 462 38.60 24.97 4.40
C GLY A 462 38.71 24.19 3.08
N GLU A 463 37.63 23.56 2.61
CA GLU A 463 37.58 22.83 1.35
C GLU A 463 36.70 23.57 0.33
N GLU A 464 37.17 23.72 -0.91
CA GLU A 464 36.36 24.25 -2.01
C GLU A 464 35.50 23.12 -2.59
N GLY A 465 34.21 23.14 -2.30
CA GLY A 465 33.26 22.19 -2.85
C GLY A 465 31.85 22.77 -2.91
N VAL A 466 31.17 22.61 -4.05
CA VAL A 466 29.74 22.85 -4.18
C VAL A 466 29.03 21.52 -4.01
N ASP A 467 28.14 21.44 -3.02
CA ASP A 467 27.42 20.22 -2.68
C ASP A 467 26.30 19.94 -3.71
N GLU A 468 26.64 19.18 -4.75
CA GLU A 468 25.69 18.55 -5.69
C GLU A 468 25.33 17.10 -5.25
N GLY A 469 25.63 16.72 -4.01
CA GLY A 469 25.31 15.40 -3.43
C GLY A 469 26.52 14.55 -3.04
N GLY A 470 27.69 14.76 -3.67
CA GLY A 470 28.92 14.03 -3.33
C GLY A 470 29.41 14.33 -1.90
N VAL A 471 29.43 15.62 -1.53
CA VAL A 471 29.87 16.08 -0.20
C VAL A 471 28.95 15.54 0.90
N LYS A 472 27.63 15.49 0.67
CA LYS A 472 26.67 14.85 1.58
C LYS A 472 26.98 13.37 1.82
N LYS A 473 27.17 12.60 0.75
CA LYS A 473 27.47 11.16 0.86
C LYS A 473 28.77 10.93 1.64
N GLU A 474 29.79 11.71 1.33
CA GLU A 474 31.07 11.65 2.04
C GLU A 474 30.91 11.98 3.54
N PHE A 475 30.17 13.02 3.89
CA PHE A 475 29.88 13.35 5.27
C PHE A 475 29.23 12.18 6.03
N PHE A 476 28.16 11.59 5.47
CA PHE A 476 27.50 10.43 6.08
C PHE A 476 28.46 9.25 6.23
N GLN A 477 29.30 8.98 5.23
CA GLN A 477 30.30 7.90 5.31
C GLN A 477 31.30 8.12 6.45
N ILE A 478 31.87 9.32 6.59
CA ILE A 478 32.87 9.60 7.61
C ILE A 478 32.24 9.53 9.01
N ILE A 479 31.10 10.20 9.21
CA ILE A 479 30.50 10.29 10.55
C ILE A 479 29.96 8.95 11.03
N ILE A 480 29.31 8.17 10.15
CA ILE A 480 28.81 6.84 10.51
C ILE A 480 29.98 5.92 10.82
N ARG A 481 31.03 5.92 10.00
CA ARG A 481 32.22 5.10 10.27
C ARG A 481 32.86 5.40 11.64
N GLN A 482 32.93 6.67 12.04
CA GLN A 482 33.49 7.05 13.34
C GLN A 482 32.59 6.62 14.50
N LEU A 483 31.27 6.83 14.41
CA LEU A 483 30.33 6.49 15.49
C LEU A 483 30.14 4.98 15.67
N LEU A 484 30.34 4.20 14.61
CA LEU A 484 30.26 2.74 14.65
C LEU A 484 31.60 2.06 14.94
N ASP A 485 32.67 2.84 15.09
CA ASP A 485 33.97 2.28 15.42
C ASP A 485 33.89 1.59 16.80
N PRO A 486 34.36 0.34 16.95
CA PRO A 486 34.39 -0.35 18.24
C PRO A 486 35.11 0.44 19.33
N ASP A 487 36.13 1.24 18.97
CA ASP A 487 36.86 2.09 19.92
C ASP A 487 36.04 3.30 20.37
N PHE A 488 35.02 3.71 19.60
CA PHE A 488 34.05 4.73 20.01
C PHE A 488 33.09 4.20 21.09
N GLY A 489 32.84 2.88 21.12
CA GLY A 489 32.20 2.21 22.25
C GLY A 489 30.67 2.31 22.36
N MET A 490 29.99 2.89 21.37
CA MET A 490 28.51 2.99 21.35
C MET A 490 27.81 1.67 21.00
N PHE A 491 28.43 0.88 20.13
CA PHE A 491 27.85 -0.35 19.58
C PHE A 491 28.80 -1.52 19.71
N LEU A 492 28.24 -2.71 19.84
CA LEU A 492 28.94 -3.99 19.85
C LEU A 492 28.58 -4.74 18.57
N SER A 493 29.57 -5.37 17.94
CA SER A 493 29.33 -6.27 16.81
C SER A 493 29.08 -7.67 17.32
N ASP A 494 27.99 -8.30 16.89
CA ASP A 494 27.70 -9.70 17.14
C ASP A 494 28.43 -10.58 16.10
N GLU A 495 29.25 -11.53 16.57
CA GLU A 495 30.07 -12.37 15.68
C GLU A 495 29.24 -13.34 14.84
N ASP A 496 28.11 -13.80 15.35
CA ASP A 496 27.25 -14.80 14.69
C ASP A 496 26.43 -14.17 13.56
N THR A 497 25.89 -12.98 13.79
CA THR A 497 24.95 -12.30 12.87
C THR A 497 25.61 -11.19 12.06
N HIS A 498 26.82 -10.76 12.43
CA HIS A 498 27.49 -9.57 11.89
C HIS A 498 26.63 -8.30 11.98
N THR A 499 25.75 -8.24 12.98
CA THR A 499 24.90 -7.07 13.25
C THR A 499 25.42 -6.25 14.43
N LEU A 500 25.07 -4.98 14.44
CA LEU A 500 25.41 -4.03 15.50
C LEU A 500 24.32 -4.02 16.57
N TRP A 501 24.73 -4.07 17.83
CA TRP A 501 23.86 -3.96 19.00
C TRP A 501 24.29 -2.80 19.91
N PHE A 502 23.35 -2.21 20.62
CA PHE A 502 23.63 -1.09 21.53
C PHE A 502 24.48 -1.57 22.71
N ASN A 503 25.58 -0.87 23.00
CA ASN A 503 26.37 -1.13 24.19
C ASN A 503 25.65 -0.57 25.42
N CYS A 504 25.11 -1.44 26.27
CA CYS A 504 24.42 -1.04 27.51
C CYS A 504 25.34 -0.33 28.52
N ASP A 505 26.65 -0.47 28.36
CA ASP A 505 27.67 0.10 29.21
C ASP A 505 28.54 1.13 28.46
N SER A 506 28.00 1.71 27.39
CA SER A 506 28.62 2.84 26.69
C SER A 506 28.92 3.97 27.67
N LEU A 507 30.13 4.52 27.58
CA LEU A 507 30.54 5.71 28.33
C LEU A 507 30.10 7.00 27.63
N GLU A 508 29.72 6.90 26.36
CA GLU A 508 29.16 8.02 25.60
C GLU A 508 27.79 8.42 26.13
N SER A 509 27.45 9.69 25.94
CA SER A 509 26.21 10.25 26.48
C SER A 509 24.99 9.87 25.63
N SER A 510 23.80 10.23 26.10
CA SER A 510 22.58 10.06 25.31
C SER A 510 22.59 10.91 24.03
N MET A 511 23.39 11.97 23.95
CA MET A 511 23.44 12.88 22.80
C MET A 511 24.04 12.21 21.56
N GLU A 512 25.02 11.32 21.72
CA GLU A 512 25.61 10.57 20.60
C GLU A 512 24.60 9.58 20.02
N PHE A 513 23.80 8.92 20.87
CA PHE A 513 22.70 8.06 20.40
C PHE A 513 21.58 8.87 19.73
N GLU A 514 21.27 10.05 20.25
CA GLU A 514 20.34 11.00 19.60
C GLU A 514 20.87 11.44 18.23
N LEU A 515 22.16 11.74 18.12
CA LEU A 515 22.82 12.09 16.85
C LEU A 515 22.67 10.97 15.82
N ILE A 516 22.91 9.70 16.18
CA ILE A 516 22.65 8.55 15.27
C ILE A 516 21.20 8.53 14.81
N GLY A 517 20.24 8.74 15.72
CA GLY A 517 18.82 8.84 15.38
C GLY A 517 18.52 9.95 14.38
N ILE A 518 19.11 11.14 14.57
CA ILE A 518 18.98 12.27 13.64
C ILE A 518 19.62 11.95 12.29
N LEU A 519 20.81 11.33 12.27
CA LEU A 519 21.50 10.95 11.04
C LEU A 519 20.70 9.93 10.22
N LEU A 520 20.08 8.93 10.87
CA LEU A 520 19.16 7.99 10.24
C LEU A 520 17.98 8.73 9.58
N GLY A 521 17.35 9.66 10.29
CA GLY A 521 16.27 10.48 9.75
C GLY A 521 16.73 11.34 8.57
N LEU A 522 17.84 12.06 8.72
CA LEU A 522 18.40 12.90 7.65
C LEU A 522 18.78 12.08 6.42
N ALA A 523 19.31 10.87 6.59
CA ALA A 523 19.65 9.98 5.49
C ALA A 523 18.40 9.59 4.67
N ILE A 524 17.29 9.25 5.34
CA ILE A 524 16.00 8.98 4.68
C ILE A 524 15.52 10.21 3.91
N TYR A 525 15.51 11.39 4.55
CA TYR A 525 15.05 12.64 3.91
C TYR A 525 15.92 13.08 2.73
N ASN A 526 17.17 12.65 2.67
CA ASN A 526 18.11 13.04 1.61
C ASN A 526 18.43 11.89 0.65
N GLY A 527 17.73 10.75 0.73
CA GLY A 527 17.96 9.59 -0.15
C GLY A 527 19.38 9.02 -0.06
N VAL A 528 20.00 9.10 1.12
CA VAL A 528 21.34 8.56 1.39
C VAL A 528 21.18 7.20 2.05
N ILE A 529 21.79 6.17 1.47
CA ILE A 529 21.87 4.83 2.08
C ILE A 529 23.06 4.83 3.05
N LEU A 530 22.81 4.41 4.28
CA LEU A 530 23.84 4.27 5.31
C LEU A 530 24.28 2.82 5.40
N ASP A 531 25.57 2.62 5.66
CA ASP A 531 26.16 1.29 5.89
C ASP A 531 25.96 0.87 7.35
N LEU A 532 24.70 0.64 7.73
CA LEU A 532 24.26 0.32 9.09
C LEU A 532 23.60 -1.06 9.11
N HIS A 533 24.18 -1.99 9.86
CA HIS A 533 23.72 -3.36 9.95
C HIS A 533 23.05 -3.63 11.30
N PHE A 534 21.87 -3.05 11.53
CA PHE A 534 21.10 -3.36 12.75
C PHE A 534 20.24 -4.62 12.58
N PRO A 535 20.02 -5.40 13.64
CA PRO A 535 19.10 -6.52 13.57
C PRO A 535 17.64 -6.03 13.40
N PRO A 536 16.74 -6.84 12.80
CA PRO A 536 15.34 -6.47 12.56
C PRO A 536 14.59 -5.92 13.78
N LEU A 537 14.97 -6.40 14.97
CA LEU A 537 14.41 -5.99 16.26
C LEU A 537 14.58 -4.48 16.53
N VAL A 538 15.66 -3.84 16.07
CA VAL A 538 15.87 -2.39 16.23
C VAL A 538 14.80 -1.62 15.47
N TYR A 539 14.52 -2.00 14.22
CA TYR A 539 13.50 -1.35 13.40
C TYR A 539 12.09 -1.58 13.97
N LYS A 540 11.81 -2.75 14.53
CA LYS A 540 10.55 -2.98 15.26
C LYS A 540 10.39 -2.04 16.45
N LYS A 541 11.46 -1.82 17.23
CA LYS A 541 11.43 -0.87 18.35
C LYS A 541 11.20 0.57 17.88
N LEU A 542 11.82 0.99 16.76
CA LEU A 542 11.58 2.30 16.17
C LEU A 542 10.14 2.49 15.68
N MET A 543 9.47 1.41 15.27
CA MET A 543 8.06 1.40 14.87
C MET A 543 7.11 1.14 16.05
N GLU A 544 7.60 1.09 17.28
CA GLU A 544 6.81 0.78 18.49
C GLU A 544 6.08 -0.57 18.43
N GLN A 545 6.62 -1.53 17.68
CA GLN A 545 6.05 -2.87 17.55
C GLN A 545 6.48 -3.78 18.71
N SER A 546 5.63 -4.74 19.06
CA SER A 546 5.94 -5.75 20.07
C SER A 546 7.09 -6.65 19.62
N VAL A 547 8.02 -6.90 20.53
CA VAL A 547 9.15 -7.81 20.33
C VAL A 547 8.77 -9.21 20.82
N THR A 548 9.12 -10.23 20.02
CA THR A 548 8.86 -11.64 20.32
C THR A 548 10.16 -12.42 20.55
N LEU A 549 10.07 -13.64 21.09
CA LEU A 549 11.23 -14.53 21.22
C LEU A 549 11.89 -14.84 19.86
N SER A 550 11.12 -14.87 18.77
CA SER A 550 11.68 -15.05 17.43
C SER A 550 12.55 -13.88 17.00
N ASP A 551 12.21 -12.65 17.43
CA ASP A 551 13.00 -11.46 17.13
C ASP A 551 14.29 -11.45 17.96
N VAL A 552 14.24 -11.93 19.21
CA VAL A 552 15.42 -12.11 20.06
C VAL A 552 16.34 -13.15 19.44
N GLU A 553 15.84 -14.30 18.99
CA GLU A 553 16.66 -15.32 18.34
C GLU A 553 17.24 -14.87 17.00
N ALA A 554 16.52 -14.06 16.22
CA ALA A 554 17.09 -13.47 15.01
C ALA A 554 18.23 -12.48 15.29
N SER A 555 18.23 -11.84 16.46
CA SER A 555 19.23 -10.84 16.86
C SER A 555 20.37 -11.42 17.69
N GLN A 556 20.09 -12.41 18.54
CA GLN A 556 21.02 -13.11 19.43
C GLN A 556 20.69 -14.62 19.37
N PRO A 557 21.18 -15.34 18.35
CA PRO A 557 20.77 -16.71 18.07
C PRO A 557 21.01 -17.69 19.22
N ALA A 558 22.16 -17.59 19.88
CA ALA A 558 22.49 -18.45 21.02
C ALA A 558 21.50 -18.27 22.18
N LEU A 559 21.22 -17.02 22.57
CA LEU A 559 20.29 -16.69 23.64
C LEU A 559 18.86 -17.14 23.29
N GLY A 560 18.38 -16.80 22.09
CA GLY A 560 17.04 -17.16 21.65
C GLY A 560 16.81 -18.68 21.59
N ARG A 561 17.79 -19.44 21.08
CA ARG A 561 17.74 -20.92 21.10
C ARG A 561 17.71 -21.46 22.53
N GLY A 562 18.56 -20.93 23.43
CA GLY A 562 18.60 -21.34 24.83
C GLY A 562 17.28 -21.09 25.56
N LEU A 563 16.65 -19.92 25.36
CA LEU A 563 15.34 -19.61 25.91
C LEU A 563 14.24 -20.51 25.33
N ARG A 564 14.30 -20.84 24.04
CA ARG A 564 13.35 -21.78 23.43
C ARG A 564 13.53 -23.20 23.98
N GLN A 565 14.76 -23.65 24.19
CA GLN A 565 15.05 -24.93 24.83
C GLN A 565 14.51 -24.97 26.26
N LEU A 566 14.71 -23.89 27.04
CA LEU A 566 14.16 -23.76 28.38
C LEU A 566 12.63 -23.84 28.39
N LEU A 567 11.96 -23.17 27.44
CA LEU A 567 10.49 -23.21 27.30
C LEU A 567 9.94 -24.57 26.86
N SER A 568 10.72 -25.36 26.13
CA SER A 568 10.33 -26.68 25.62
C SER A 568 10.83 -27.83 26.48
N PHE A 569 11.42 -27.54 27.64
CA PHE A 569 11.93 -28.56 28.53
C PHE A 569 10.79 -29.26 29.28
N ASP A 570 10.63 -30.56 29.08
CA ASP A 570 9.56 -31.37 29.68
C ASP A 570 9.85 -31.79 31.14
N GLY A 571 11.05 -31.55 31.65
CA GLY A 571 11.46 -31.91 33.01
C GLY A 571 11.19 -30.80 34.04
N ASP A 572 11.65 -31.02 35.27
CA ASP A 572 11.58 -29.99 36.31
C ASP A 572 12.66 -28.91 36.07
N VAL A 573 12.21 -27.73 35.66
CA VAL A 573 13.08 -26.59 35.34
C VAL A 573 13.88 -26.14 36.56
N GLU A 574 13.27 -26.15 37.75
CA GLU A 574 13.88 -25.64 38.97
C GLU A 574 15.07 -26.50 39.38
N SER A 575 14.90 -27.82 39.49
CA SER A 575 15.99 -28.72 39.91
C SER A 575 17.10 -28.86 38.87
N VAL A 576 16.79 -28.74 37.58
CA VAL A 576 17.77 -28.96 36.50
C VAL A 576 18.56 -27.71 36.18
N PHE A 577 17.89 -26.55 36.02
CA PHE A 577 18.56 -25.33 35.59
C PHE A 577 19.00 -24.45 36.75
N GLN A 578 18.30 -24.52 37.90
CA GLN A 578 18.59 -23.75 39.12
C GLN A 578 18.90 -22.28 38.83
N ARG A 579 18.09 -21.66 37.95
CA ARG A 579 18.21 -20.25 37.57
C ARG A 579 17.22 -19.41 38.38
N SER A 580 17.66 -18.24 38.80
CA SER A 580 16.79 -17.20 39.36
C SER A 580 16.40 -16.18 38.27
N PHE A 581 15.60 -15.17 38.62
CA PHE A 581 15.23 -14.09 37.71
C PHE A 581 16.33 -13.00 37.67
N GLN A 582 17.58 -13.43 37.56
CA GLN A 582 18.75 -12.59 37.40
C GLN A 582 19.48 -12.91 36.10
N VAL A 583 20.08 -11.89 35.51
CA VAL A 583 21.04 -12.03 34.41
C VAL A 583 22.38 -11.48 34.83
N SER A 584 23.45 -12.21 34.53
CA SER A 584 24.83 -11.78 34.76
C SER A 584 25.56 -11.68 33.44
N TYR A 585 26.33 -10.62 33.25
CA TYR A 585 27.11 -10.39 32.04
C TYR A 585 28.42 -9.66 32.39
N GLN A 586 29.46 -9.85 31.57
CA GLN A 586 30.78 -9.31 31.83
C GLN A 586 30.98 -7.97 31.12
N VAL A 587 31.46 -6.97 31.86
CA VAL A 587 31.72 -5.61 31.37
C VAL A 587 33.03 -5.12 31.98
N PHE A 588 33.99 -4.69 31.14
CA PHE A 588 35.32 -4.23 31.58
C PHE A 588 36.05 -5.21 32.53
N GLY A 589 35.84 -6.51 32.35
CA GLY A 589 36.43 -7.56 33.19
C GLY A 589 35.66 -7.86 34.48
N GLU A 590 34.65 -7.07 34.82
CA GLU A 590 33.79 -7.27 35.99
C GLU A 590 32.47 -7.96 35.61
N ILE A 591 31.91 -8.77 36.52
CA ILE A 591 30.61 -9.39 36.33
C ILE A 591 29.55 -8.48 36.94
N LYS A 592 28.69 -7.91 36.08
CA LYS A 592 27.48 -7.20 36.51
C LYS A 592 26.33 -8.20 36.57
N THR A 593 25.50 -8.09 37.62
CA THR A 593 24.29 -8.90 37.78
C THR A 593 23.09 -7.98 37.97
N VAL A 594 22.01 -8.25 37.25
CA VAL A 594 20.81 -7.42 37.20
C VAL A 594 19.58 -8.30 37.41
N ASP A 595 18.69 -7.85 38.31
CA ASP A 595 17.38 -8.45 38.54
C ASP A 595 16.44 -8.14 37.37
N LEU A 596 15.87 -9.18 36.77
CA LEU A 596 14.88 -9.07 35.69
C LEU A 596 13.48 -8.71 36.21
N VAL A 597 13.21 -9.05 37.47
CA VAL A 597 11.97 -8.72 38.20
C VAL A 597 12.32 -8.29 39.62
N PRO A 598 11.45 -7.53 40.32
CA PRO A 598 11.71 -7.14 41.71
C PRO A 598 11.95 -8.36 42.61
N ASN A 599 13.06 -8.35 43.36
CA ASN A 599 13.55 -9.48 44.18
C ASN A 599 13.79 -10.75 43.34
N GLY A 600 14.50 -10.60 42.23
CA GLY A 600 14.76 -11.69 41.29
C GLY A 600 15.86 -12.66 41.73
N THR A 601 16.57 -12.34 42.81
CA THR A 601 17.69 -13.09 43.43
C THR A 601 17.38 -14.53 43.72
#